data_AF-A0A833N3U2-F1
#
_entry.id   AF-A0A833N3U2-F1
#
_cell.length_a   1.000
_cell.length_b   1.000
_cell.length_c   1.000
_cell.angle_alpha   90.00
_cell.angle_beta   90.00
_cell.angle_gamma   90.00
#
_symmetry.space_group_name_H-M   'P 1'
#
loop_
_entity.id
_entity.type
_entity.pdbx_description
1 polymer ?
#
loop_
_entity_poly.entity_id
_entity_poly.type
_entity_poly.pdbx_seq_one_letter_code
_entity_poly.pdbx_strand_id
1 'polypeptide(L)'
;MLNILKCHLGKDNYVDNIICPFFPCIKNSKYIKENDYLSSLKVIKIYEKILPWADNQKLLHIYENLSRIIKETLTPTGTLYFTLSSYYSENNRITNYLKLWKQLKKDGDDISFYEKINTSEEIMTLNDKGKVAYSAMCSITKDNIEEFIMRNVHREYYDMRLYLSTRDIHLKDEFLNIYSIDNITIIEHLSRQGDIYFLISGNTHDGIYGLDIFGETEKIDLIYEKIMQDNPKLNIVNLSELTLEKIFSIPK
;
A
#
# COMPACT_ATOMS: atom_id res chain seq x y z
N MET A 1 18.11 -4.14 -8.29
CA MET A 1 17.37 -3.90 -9.55
C MET A 1 15.93 -4.34 -9.34
N LEU A 2 14.99 -3.45 -9.60
CA LEU A 2 13.56 -3.74 -9.47
C LEU A 2 13.09 -4.70 -10.57
N ASN A 3 12.22 -5.62 -10.16
CA ASN A 3 11.50 -6.57 -10.99
C ASN A 3 10.07 -6.10 -11.18
N ILE A 4 9.46 -6.46 -12.30
CA ILE A 4 8.05 -6.18 -12.57
C ILE A 4 7.32 -7.43 -13.10
N LEU A 5 6.11 -7.64 -12.59
CA LEU A 5 5.18 -8.67 -13.04
C LEU A 5 3.81 -8.03 -13.27
N LYS A 6 3.06 -8.53 -14.28
CA LYS A 6 1.63 -8.23 -14.48
C LYS A 6 0.85 -9.53 -14.64
N CYS A 7 -0.26 -9.67 -13.92
CA CYS A 7 -1.10 -10.87 -13.93
C CYS A 7 -2.54 -10.60 -13.43
N HIS A 8 -3.43 -11.59 -13.50
CA HIS A 8 -4.75 -11.55 -12.87
C HIS A 8 -4.70 -11.97 -11.40
N LEU A 9 -5.50 -11.33 -10.54
CA LEU A 9 -5.51 -11.53 -9.09
C LEU A 9 -5.88 -12.97 -8.70
N GLY A 10 -6.90 -13.58 -9.33
CA GLY A 10 -7.41 -14.91 -8.96
C GLY A 10 -7.07 -16.07 -9.92
N LYS A 11 -6.74 -15.78 -11.19
CA LYS A 11 -6.63 -16.80 -12.25
C LYS A 11 -5.23 -17.32 -12.48
N ASP A 12 -4.20 -16.47 -12.30
CA ASP A 12 -2.83 -16.81 -12.66
C ASP A 12 -2.03 -17.40 -11.49
N ASN A 13 -2.71 -17.95 -10.50
CA ASN A 13 -2.11 -18.39 -9.23
C ASN A 13 -1.33 -17.28 -8.51
N TYR A 14 -1.67 -16.00 -8.72
CA TYR A 14 -1.07 -14.89 -7.96
C TYR A 14 -1.25 -15.08 -6.44
N VAL A 15 -2.43 -15.60 -6.04
CA VAL A 15 -2.75 -15.96 -4.64
C VAL A 15 -2.01 -17.22 -4.16
N ASP A 16 -1.81 -18.21 -5.02
CA ASP A 16 -1.39 -19.56 -4.62
C ASP A 16 0.12 -19.82 -4.78
N ASN A 17 0.73 -19.33 -5.86
CA ASN A 17 2.06 -19.78 -6.27
C ASN A 17 3.16 -18.71 -6.19
N ILE A 18 2.87 -17.40 -6.31
CA ILE A 18 3.87 -16.54 -6.99
C ILE A 18 4.35 -15.32 -6.18
N ILE A 19 3.67 -14.18 -6.00
CA ILE A 19 4.37 -13.02 -5.38
C ILE A 19 3.50 -12.13 -4.50
N CYS A 20 2.77 -12.72 -3.56
CA CYS A 20 2.15 -11.93 -2.50
C CYS A 20 2.63 -12.37 -1.11
N PRO A 21 3.93 -12.24 -0.79
CA PRO A 21 4.41 -12.48 0.58
C PRO A 21 3.78 -11.48 1.58
N PHE A 22 3.20 -10.39 1.09
CA PHE A 22 2.78 -9.23 1.88
C PHE A 22 1.30 -9.18 2.26
N PHE A 23 0.49 -10.13 1.76
CA PHE A 23 -0.87 -10.33 2.26
C PHE A 23 -1.04 -11.78 2.72
N PRO A 24 -0.63 -12.12 3.96
CA PRO A 24 -0.95 -13.42 4.57
C PRO A 24 -2.45 -13.71 4.57
N CYS A 25 -3.30 -12.68 4.65
CA CYS A 25 -4.76 -12.81 4.63
C CYS A 25 -5.36 -13.04 3.24
N ILE A 26 -4.63 -12.73 2.16
CA ILE A 26 -5.06 -13.00 0.77
C ILE A 26 -4.60 -14.39 0.34
N LYS A 27 -3.43 -14.83 0.80
CA LYS A 27 -2.87 -16.16 0.59
C LYS A 27 -3.89 -17.21 1.04
N ASN A 28 -4.46 -17.95 0.10
CA ASN A 28 -5.56 -18.92 0.28
C ASN A 28 -6.99 -18.37 0.40
N SER A 29 -7.25 -17.12 0.01
CA SER A 29 -8.62 -16.60 -0.02
C SER A 29 -9.44 -17.29 -1.11
N LYS A 30 -10.22 -18.32 -0.72
CA LYS A 30 -11.23 -18.96 -1.60
C LYS A 30 -12.18 -17.92 -2.18
N TYR A 31 -12.49 -16.89 -1.39
CA TYR A 31 -13.36 -15.79 -1.80
C TYR A 31 -12.88 -15.10 -3.08
N ILE A 32 -11.58 -14.88 -3.27
CA ILE A 32 -11.08 -14.25 -4.51
C ILE A 32 -11.31 -15.15 -5.72
N LYS A 33 -11.03 -16.45 -5.59
CA LYS A 33 -11.13 -17.41 -6.70
C LYS A 33 -12.58 -17.66 -7.11
N GLU A 34 -13.48 -17.64 -6.13
CA GLU A 34 -14.91 -17.87 -6.32
C GLU A 34 -15.67 -16.58 -6.70
N ASN A 35 -15.05 -15.41 -6.55
CA ASN A 35 -15.59 -14.12 -6.97
C ASN A 35 -15.10 -13.78 -8.38
N ASP A 36 -16.00 -13.91 -9.36
CA ASP A 36 -15.71 -13.64 -10.79
C ASP A 36 -15.16 -12.25 -11.05
N TYR A 37 -15.64 -11.25 -10.31
CA TYR A 37 -15.20 -9.86 -10.44
C TYR A 37 -13.78 -9.69 -9.90
N LEU A 38 -13.49 -10.16 -8.68
CA LEU A 38 -12.13 -10.10 -8.14
C LEU A 38 -11.14 -10.90 -8.99
N SER A 39 -11.58 -12.03 -9.53
CA SER A 39 -10.78 -12.85 -10.44
C SER A 39 -10.57 -12.22 -11.83
N SER A 40 -11.32 -11.18 -12.21
CA SER A 40 -11.09 -10.42 -13.45
C SER A 40 -10.10 -9.27 -13.26
N LEU A 41 -9.90 -8.78 -12.04
CA LEU A 41 -8.95 -7.70 -11.75
C LEU A 41 -7.51 -8.11 -12.10
N LYS A 42 -6.71 -7.12 -12.52
CA LYS A 42 -5.28 -7.26 -12.77
C LYS A 42 -4.46 -6.66 -11.64
N VAL A 43 -3.25 -7.19 -11.51
CA VAL A 43 -2.23 -6.75 -10.57
C VAL A 43 -0.93 -6.47 -11.31
N ILE A 44 -0.29 -5.34 -10.99
CA ILE A 44 1.13 -5.12 -11.27
C ILE A 44 1.87 -5.22 -9.96
N LYS A 45 2.95 -6.00 -9.93
CA LYS A 45 3.89 -6.00 -8.83
C LYS A 45 5.22 -5.45 -9.28
N ILE A 46 5.72 -4.44 -8.56
CA ILE A 46 7.09 -3.93 -8.69
C ILE A 46 7.83 -4.24 -7.40
N TYR A 47 8.96 -4.94 -7.45
CA TYR A 47 9.63 -5.37 -6.23
C TYR A 47 11.12 -5.59 -6.40
N GLU A 48 11.86 -5.51 -5.30
CA GLU A 48 13.25 -5.98 -5.23
C GLU A 48 13.38 -7.03 -4.13
N LYS A 49 14.22 -8.03 -4.40
CA LYS A 49 14.65 -9.01 -3.41
C LYS A 49 16.03 -8.61 -2.89
N ILE A 50 16.13 -8.48 -1.59
CA ILE A 50 17.38 -8.26 -0.86
C ILE A 50 17.50 -9.31 0.25
N LEU A 51 18.62 -9.30 0.96
CA LEU A 51 18.78 -10.17 2.11
C LEU A 51 17.77 -9.80 3.21
N PRO A 52 17.18 -10.78 3.92
CA PRO A 52 16.51 -10.52 5.18
C PRO A 52 17.42 -9.71 6.09
N TRP A 53 16.86 -8.72 6.79
CA TRP A 53 17.63 -7.83 7.67
C TRP A 53 18.75 -7.04 6.97
N ALA A 54 18.65 -6.83 5.65
CA ALA A 54 19.57 -5.97 4.93
C ALA A 54 19.60 -4.55 5.52
N ASP A 55 20.74 -3.90 5.37
CA ASP A 55 20.96 -2.53 5.85
C ASP A 55 19.90 -1.54 5.33
N ASN A 56 19.53 -0.60 6.20
CA ASN A 56 18.53 0.44 5.96
C ASN A 56 18.81 1.25 4.69
N GLN A 57 20.07 1.43 4.29
CA GLN A 57 20.41 2.15 3.05
C GLN A 57 19.86 1.47 1.79
N LYS A 58 19.84 0.14 1.75
CA LYS A 58 19.27 -0.61 0.62
C LYS A 58 17.75 -0.47 0.57
N LEU A 59 17.10 -0.44 1.73
CA LEU A 59 15.67 -0.19 1.84
C LEU A 59 15.30 1.19 1.32
N LEU A 60 16.02 2.21 1.79
CA LEU A 60 15.82 3.59 1.35
C LEU A 60 15.91 3.69 -0.18
N HIS A 61 16.93 3.09 -0.79
CA HIS A 61 17.06 3.08 -2.24
C HIS A 61 15.88 2.43 -2.98
N ILE A 62 15.33 1.34 -2.46
CA ILE A 62 14.15 0.69 -3.06
C ILE A 62 12.94 1.63 -2.99
N TYR A 63 12.69 2.23 -1.83
CA TYR A 63 11.53 3.10 -1.62
C TYR A 63 11.65 4.47 -2.31
N GLU A 64 12.86 5.00 -2.49
CA GLU A 64 13.12 6.15 -3.36
C GLU A 64 12.66 5.84 -4.79
N ASN A 65 13.05 4.69 -5.34
CA ASN A 65 12.62 4.29 -6.68
C ASN A 65 11.10 4.06 -6.78
N LEU A 66 10.50 3.38 -5.79
CA LEU A 66 9.05 3.14 -5.76
C LEU A 66 8.26 4.44 -5.63
N SER A 67 8.69 5.34 -4.75
CA SER A 67 8.02 6.64 -4.55
C SER A 67 8.08 7.50 -5.81
N ARG A 68 9.20 7.45 -6.54
CA ARG A 68 9.34 8.10 -7.85
C ARG A 68 8.33 7.54 -8.86
N ILE A 69 8.20 6.22 -8.97
CA ILE A 69 7.20 5.59 -9.86
C ILE A 69 5.78 6.03 -9.48
N ILE A 70 5.44 6.07 -8.19
CA ILE A 70 4.13 6.52 -7.72
C ILE A 70 3.88 8.00 -8.08
N LYS A 71 4.85 8.87 -7.81
CA LYS A 71 4.77 10.31 -8.04
C LYS A 71 4.74 10.67 -9.53
N GLU A 72 5.58 10.05 -10.34
CA GLU A 72 5.78 10.44 -11.75
C GLU A 72 4.79 9.72 -12.69
N THR A 73 4.61 8.40 -12.49
CA THR A 73 3.85 7.57 -13.41
C THR A 73 2.39 7.44 -13.00
N LEU A 74 2.12 7.23 -11.70
CA LEU A 74 0.79 6.84 -11.20
C LEU A 74 -0.10 8.03 -10.83
N THR A 75 0.47 9.15 -10.40
CA THR A 75 -0.30 10.32 -9.90
C THR A 75 -0.28 11.57 -10.80
N PRO A 76 -0.18 11.48 -12.14
CA PRO A 76 -0.06 12.68 -12.98
C PRO A 76 -1.34 13.53 -12.98
N THR A 77 -2.51 12.93 -12.72
CA THR A 77 -3.83 13.59 -12.82
C THR A 77 -4.80 13.19 -11.71
N GLY A 78 -4.34 12.44 -10.69
CA GLY A 78 -5.21 11.94 -9.62
C GLY A 78 -4.62 12.24 -8.24
N THR A 79 -5.47 12.11 -7.22
CA THR A 79 -5.12 12.37 -5.83
C THR A 79 -4.89 11.03 -5.12
N LEU A 80 -3.83 10.94 -4.32
CA LEU A 80 -3.61 9.79 -3.45
C LEU A 80 -4.33 9.98 -2.12
N TYR A 81 -5.03 8.93 -1.72
CA TYR A 81 -5.77 8.84 -0.49
C TYR A 81 -5.27 7.69 0.37
N PHE A 82 -5.34 7.85 1.68
CA PHE A 82 -4.87 6.88 2.66
C PHE A 82 -5.48 7.14 4.02
N THR A 83 -5.45 6.13 4.89
CA THR A 83 -5.88 6.28 6.28
C THR A 83 -4.68 6.49 7.19
N LEU A 84 -4.77 7.46 8.10
CA LEU A 84 -3.86 7.59 9.23
C LEU A 84 -4.59 7.22 10.51
N SER A 85 -3.91 6.48 11.38
CA SER A 85 -4.42 6.10 12.70
C SER A 85 -3.30 6.16 13.72
N SER A 86 -3.62 6.59 14.95
CA SER A 86 -2.73 6.41 16.10
C SER A 86 -3.48 5.83 17.29
N TYR A 87 -2.79 4.94 18.02
CA TYR A 87 -3.35 4.23 19.16
C TYR A 87 -3.03 4.96 20.46
N TYR A 88 -4.03 5.05 21.33
CA TYR A 88 -3.89 5.61 22.65
C TYR A 88 -3.51 4.52 23.67
N SER A 89 -2.48 4.77 24.49
CA SER A 89 -2.12 3.89 25.60
C SER A 89 -2.77 4.35 26.91
N GLU A 90 -3.46 3.43 27.58
CA GLU A 90 -4.17 3.70 28.84
C GLU A 90 -3.26 4.15 30.00
N ASN A 91 -1.94 3.95 29.88
CA ASN A 91 -0.96 4.22 30.95
C ASN A 91 -0.79 5.72 31.28
N ASN A 92 -1.36 6.63 30.51
CA ASN A 92 -1.35 8.08 30.78
C ASN A 92 -2.77 8.64 30.93
N ARG A 93 -3.48 8.24 31.99
CA ARG A 93 -4.89 8.55 32.30
C ARG A 93 -5.30 10.03 32.39
N ILE A 94 -4.39 11.00 32.23
CA ILE A 94 -4.67 12.41 32.60
C ILE A 94 -5.24 13.26 31.43
N THR A 95 -5.13 12.83 30.16
CA THR A 95 -5.57 13.64 29.01
C THR A 95 -6.50 12.88 28.07
N ASN A 96 -7.74 12.61 28.50
CA ASN A 96 -8.77 11.84 27.77
C ASN A 96 -9.22 12.41 26.40
N TYR A 97 -8.47 13.30 25.75
CA TYR A 97 -8.87 14.00 24.53
C TYR A 97 -7.70 14.32 23.57
N LEU A 98 -6.77 13.38 23.39
CA LEU A 98 -5.68 13.59 22.42
C LEU A 98 -6.16 13.26 21.00
N LYS A 99 -6.41 14.33 20.25
CA LYS A 99 -6.57 14.35 18.79
C LYS A 99 -5.40 13.65 18.08
N LEU A 100 -5.60 13.19 16.85
CA LEU A 100 -4.58 12.46 16.06
C LEU A 100 -3.24 13.21 15.99
N TRP A 101 -3.25 14.50 15.60
CA TRP A 101 -2.03 15.32 15.49
C TRP A 101 -1.29 15.51 16.79
N LYS A 102 -2.00 15.63 17.91
CA LYS A 102 -1.34 15.72 19.23
C LYS A 102 -0.65 14.41 19.59
N GLN A 103 -1.27 13.29 19.22
CA GLN A 103 -0.72 11.97 19.48
C GLN A 103 0.51 11.70 18.61
N LEU A 104 0.45 11.95 17.30
CA LEU A 104 1.63 11.85 16.42
C LEU A 104 2.80 12.70 16.94
N LYS A 105 2.53 13.95 17.37
CA LYS A 105 3.56 14.82 17.95
C LYS A 105 4.20 14.21 19.19
N LYS A 106 3.38 13.59 20.04
CA LYS A 106 3.83 12.91 21.26
C LYS A 106 4.67 11.69 20.93
N ASP A 107 4.35 11.00 19.84
CA ASP A 107 5.07 9.83 19.33
C ASP A 107 6.37 10.22 18.60
N GLY A 108 6.68 11.53 18.52
CA GLY A 108 7.91 12.06 17.94
C GLY A 108 7.80 12.43 16.46
N ASP A 109 6.60 12.38 15.89
CA ASP A 109 6.38 12.76 14.50
C ASP A 109 6.43 14.28 14.29
N ASP A 110 6.93 14.69 13.13
CA ASP A 110 7.04 16.09 12.71
C ASP A 110 5.69 16.60 12.17
N ILE A 111 4.97 17.33 13.01
CA ILE A 111 3.64 17.86 12.68
C ILE A 111 3.65 18.86 11.52
N SER A 112 4.74 19.59 11.30
CA SER A 112 4.81 20.55 10.20
C SER A 112 4.66 19.89 8.83
N PHE A 113 5.05 18.61 8.74
CA PHE A 113 4.82 17.81 7.55
C PHE A 113 3.36 17.38 7.41
N TYR A 114 2.70 16.98 8.50
CA TYR A 114 1.28 16.57 8.46
C TYR A 114 0.33 17.73 8.11
N GLU A 115 0.74 18.98 8.35
CA GLU A 115 0.02 20.17 7.87
C GLU A 115 -0.05 20.27 6.33
N LYS A 116 0.81 19.53 5.60
CA LYS A 116 0.78 19.44 4.13
C LYS A 116 -0.25 18.43 3.60
N ILE A 117 -0.93 17.71 4.49
CA ILE A 117 -1.88 16.64 4.19
C ILE A 117 -3.29 17.17 4.45
N ASN A 118 -4.18 17.00 3.48
CA ASN A 118 -5.60 17.30 3.67
C ASN A 118 -6.26 16.13 4.41
N THR A 119 -7.07 16.41 5.42
CA THR A 119 -7.67 15.34 6.25
C THR A 119 -9.16 15.53 6.45
N SER A 120 -9.87 14.42 6.58
CA SER A 120 -11.23 14.41 7.11
C SER A 120 -11.24 14.88 8.57
N GLU A 121 -12.45 15.05 9.11
CA GLU A 121 -12.63 15.03 10.56
C GLU A 121 -12.07 13.72 11.14
N GLU A 122 -11.44 13.81 12.31
CA GLU A 122 -10.93 12.66 13.05
C GLU A 122 -12.09 11.86 13.63
N ILE A 123 -12.04 10.54 13.47
CA ILE A 123 -13.03 9.60 14.00
C ILE A 123 -12.37 8.76 15.08
N MET A 124 -13.03 8.71 16.23
CA MET A 124 -12.63 7.87 17.36
C MET A 124 -13.20 6.47 17.18
N THR A 125 -12.35 5.47 17.27
CA THR A 125 -12.70 4.06 17.08
C THR A 125 -12.07 3.23 18.18
N LEU A 126 -12.59 2.02 18.37
CA LEU A 126 -12.02 1.02 19.29
C LEU A 126 -11.49 -0.13 18.44
N ASN A 127 -10.26 -0.56 18.68
CA ASN A 127 -9.77 -1.79 18.08
C ASN A 127 -10.36 -3.02 18.79
N ASP A 128 -10.13 -4.21 18.22
CA ASP A 128 -10.63 -5.49 18.74
C ASP A 128 -10.17 -5.83 20.18
N LYS A 129 -9.17 -5.08 20.69
CA LYS A 129 -8.64 -5.20 22.05
C LYS A 129 -9.15 -4.10 22.98
N GLY A 130 -10.14 -3.31 22.56
CA GLY A 130 -10.72 -2.21 23.32
C GLY A 130 -9.85 -0.96 23.40
N LYS A 131 -8.74 -0.87 22.65
CA LYS A 131 -7.90 0.34 22.64
C LYS A 131 -8.51 1.41 21.75
N VAL A 132 -8.55 2.63 22.25
CA VAL A 132 -8.96 3.80 21.49
C VAL A 132 -7.93 4.09 20.39
N ALA A 133 -8.41 4.32 19.18
CA ALA A 133 -7.66 4.85 18.05
C ALA A 133 -8.36 6.10 17.51
N TYR A 134 -7.58 7.12 17.17
CA TYR A 134 -8.06 8.24 16.37
C TYR A 134 -7.59 8.05 14.95
N SER A 135 -8.51 8.14 14.01
CA SER A 135 -8.26 7.83 12.60
C SER A 135 -8.88 8.88 11.69
N ALA A 136 -8.25 9.14 10.56
CA ALA A 136 -8.77 10.05 9.54
C ALA A 136 -8.43 9.52 8.14
N MET A 137 -9.33 9.80 7.18
CA MET A 137 -8.97 9.72 5.77
C MET A 137 -8.18 10.96 5.40
N CYS A 138 -7.10 10.74 4.69
CA CYS A 138 -6.14 11.75 4.30
C CYS A 138 -5.98 11.74 2.79
N SER A 139 -5.67 12.90 2.22
CA SER A 139 -5.19 13.02 0.86
C SER A 139 -3.89 13.81 0.80
N ILE A 140 -3.01 13.39 -0.09
CA ILE A 140 -1.70 14.00 -0.27
C ILE A 140 -1.52 14.44 -1.71
N THR A 141 -1.02 15.66 -1.88
CA THR A 141 -0.68 16.20 -3.19
C THR A 141 0.58 15.54 -3.72
N LYS A 142 0.70 15.51 -5.05
CA LYS A 142 1.83 14.90 -5.78
C LYS A 142 3.20 15.30 -5.23
N ASP A 143 3.37 16.58 -4.89
CA ASP A 143 4.65 17.13 -4.47
C ASP A 143 5.15 16.58 -3.13
N ASN A 144 4.24 16.06 -2.31
CA ASN A 144 4.55 15.56 -0.96
C ASN A 144 4.63 14.02 -0.87
N ILE A 145 4.35 13.29 -1.96
CA ILE A 145 4.30 11.81 -1.97
C ILE A 145 5.64 11.18 -1.58
N GLU A 146 6.72 11.69 -2.15
CA GLU A 146 8.07 11.15 -1.93
C GLU A 146 8.50 11.33 -0.48
N GLU A 147 8.37 12.56 0.05
CA GLU A 147 8.63 12.85 1.46
C GLU A 147 7.76 11.99 2.39
N PHE A 148 6.48 11.79 2.04
CA PHE A 148 5.56 10.95 2.80
C PHE A 148 6.00 9.50 2.89
N ILE A 149 6.31 8.88 1.74
CA ILE A 149 6.74 7.49 1.69
C ILE A 149 8.03 7.34 2.48
N MET A 150 9.04 8.18 2.19
CA MET A 150 10.35 8.09 2.83
C MET A 150 10.31 8.26 4.35
N ARG A 151 9.46 9.14 4.87
CA ARG A 151 9.26 9.31 6.32
C ARG A 151 8.74 8.04 7.02
N ASN A 152 8.01 7.18 6.31
CA ASN A 152 7.41 6.00 6.91
C ASN A 152 8.19 4.70 6.68
N VAL A 153 9.23 4.70 5.83
CA VAL A 153 10.09 3.54 5.52
C VAL A 153 10.87 3.00 6.74
N HIS A 154 11.08 3.80 7.78
CA HIS A 154 11.92 3.44 8.93
C HIS A 154 11.29 2.47 9.95
N ARG A 155 10.05 2.02 9.74
CA ARG A 155 9.35 1.11 10.66
C ARG A 155 9.57 -0.34 10.23
N GLU A 156 9.97 -1.22 11.14
CA GLU A 156 10.38 -2.64 10.90
C GLU A 156 9.34 -3.50 10.14
N TYR A 157 8.11 -2.98 9.99
CA TYR A 157 7.01 -3.52 9.20
C TYR A 157 6.34 -2.35 8.47
N TYR A 158 6.72 -2.11 7.22
CA TYR A 158 6.20 -0.98 6.45
C TYR A 158 5.15 -1.45 5.46
N ASP A 159 3.91 -1.56 5.93
CA ASP A 159 2.74 -1.74 5.08
C ASP A 159 1.97 -0.42 5.00
N MET A 160 1.87 0.13 3.80
CA MET A 160 1.13 1.36 3.54
C MET A 160 0.14 1.12 2.41
N ARG A 161 -1.12 1.42 2.72
CA ARG A 161 -2.25 1.28 1.80
C ARG A 161 -2.60 2.65 1.28
N LEU A 162 -2.59 2.79 -0.04
CA LEU A 162 -2.95 4.02 -0.73
C LEU A 162 -3.99 3.66 -1.78
N TYR A 163 -4.76 4.63 -2.23
CA TYR A 163 -5.50 4.49 -3.48
C TYR A 163 -5.51 5.80 -4.23
N LEU A 164 -5.52 5.68 -5.56
CA LEU A 164 -5.57 6.78 -6.50
C LEU A 164 -7.00 6.88 -6.98
N SER A 165 -7.56 8.07 -6.81
CA SER A 165 -8.84 8.40 -7.39
C SER A 165 -8.78 9.68 -8.21
N THR A 166 -9.61 9.71 -9.24
CA THR A 166 -9.93 10.91 -10.02
C THR A 166 -11.34 11.43 -9.71
N ARG A 167 -12.07 10.74 -8.82
CA ARG A 167 -13.39 11.15 -8.35
C ARG A 167 -13.25 12.33 -7.38
N ASP A 168 -14.32 13.08 -7.25
CA ASP A 168 -14.50 14.01 -6.14
C ASP A 168 -14.86 13.22 -4.88
N ILE A 169 -13.96 13.21 -3.89
CA ILE A 169 -14.08 12.38 -2.69
C ILE A 169 -14.34 13.26 -1.48
N HIS A 170 -15.50 13.08 -0.86
CA HIS A 170 -15.74 13.58 0.48
C HIS A 170 -15.07 12.65 1.50
N LEU A 171 -13.91 13.10 2.03
CA LEU A 171 -12.98 12.26 2.80
C LEU A 171 -13.66 11.51 3.96
N LYS A 172 -14.60 12.15 4.67
CA LYS A 172 -15.27 11.54 5.83
C LYS A 172 -16.19 10.38 5.42
N ASP A 173 -16.94 10.53 4.34
CA ASP A 173 -17.87 9.49 3.90
C ASP A 173 -17.10 8.30 3.34
N GLU A 174 -16.05 8.59 2.58
CA GLU A 174 -15.16 7.57 2.04
C GLU A 174 -14.46 6.79 3.16
N PHE A 175 -14.02 7.49 4.22
CA PHE A 175 -13.49 6.83 5.41
C PHE A 175 -14.49 5.83 6.00
N LEU A 176 -15.74 6.25 6.21
CA LEU A 176 -16.77 5.40 6.80
C LEU A 176 -17.07 4.17 5.93
N ASN A 177 -16.96 4.30 4.61
CA ASN A 177 -17.15 3.18 3.67
C ASN A 177 -16.02 2.14 3.76
N ILE A 178 -14.77 2.57 3.98
CA ILE A 178 -13.62 1.67 3.90
C ILE A 178 -13.05 1.23 5.25
N TYR A 179 -13.32 1.97 6.33
CA TYR A 179 -12.62 1.78 7.61
C TYR A 179 -12.88 0.42 8.27
N SER A 180 -14.05 -0.16 8.00
CA SER A 180 -14.56 -1.34 8.72
C SER A 180 -14.49 -2.64 7.91
N ILE A 181 -13.99 -2.57 6.68
CA ILE A 181 -14.00 -3.70 5.74
C ILE A 181 -12.58 -4.22 5.55
N ASP A 182 -12.47 -5.52 5.26
CA ASP A 182 -11.17 -6.14 5.02
C ASP A 182 -10.52 -5.64 3.72
N ASN A 183 -9.23 -5.91 3.57
CA ASN A 183 -8.46 -5.43 2.43
C ASN A 183 -8.99 -5.90 1.08
N ILE A 184 -9.53 -7.12 1.01
CA ILE A 184 -10.06 -7.67 -0.24
C ILE A 184 -11.32 -6.89 -0.63
N THR A 185 -12.17 -6.61 0.34
CA THR A 185 -13.38 -5.83 0.17
C THR A 185 -13.06 -4.38 -0.21
N ILE A 186 -11.98 -3.79 0.32
CA ILE A 186 -11.50 -2.46 -0.11
C ILE A 186 -11.06 -2.49 -1.57
N ILE A 187 -10.27 -3.49 -1.99
CA ILE A 187 -9.84 -3.66 -3.38
C ILE A 187 -11.06 -3.75 -4.29
N GLU A 188 -12.04 -4.60 -3.94
CA GLU A 188 -13.28 -4.71 -4.70
C GLU A 188 -14.02 -3.37 -4.78
N HIS A 189 -14.27 -2.75 -3.63
CA HIS A 189 -15.01 -1.49 -3.51
C HIS A 189 -14.42 -0.40 -4.39
N LEU A 190 -13.11 -0.15 -4.27
CA LEU A 190 -12.41 0.89 -5.02
C LEU A 190 -12.36 0.58 -6.51
N SER A 191 -12.03 -0.67 -6.87
CA SER A 191 -11.97 -1.07 -8.28
C SER A 191 -13.32 -0.90 -8.97
N ARG A 192 -14.44 -1.15 -8.26
CA ARG A 192 -15.80 -0.98 -8.80
C ARG A 192 -16.14 0.48 -9.11
N GLN A 193 -15.49 1.40 -8.41
CA GLN A 193 -15.60 2.83 -8.67
C GLN A 193 -14.59 3.31 -9.73
N GLY A 194 -13.82 2.38 -10.30
CA GLY A 194 -12.76 2.67 -11.26
C GLY A 194 -11.50 3.23 -10.61
N ASP A 195 -11.33 3.16 -9.30
CA ASP A 195 -10.12 3.62 -8.65
C ASP A 195 -9.03 2.54 -8.69
N ILE A 196 -7.79 2.95 -8.41
CA ILE A 196 -6.64 2.05 -8.36
C ILE A 196 -6.16 1.95 -6.93
N TYR A 197 -6.03 0.73 -6.43
CA TYR A 197 -5.54 0.46 -5.08
C TYR A 197 -4.05 0.12 -5.12
N PHE A 198 -3.29 0.67 -4.18
CA PHE A 198 -1.86 0.42 -4.01
C PHE A 198 -1.59 -0.17 -2.63
N LEU A 199 -0.72 -1.15 -2.61
CA LEU A 199 -0.06 -1.58 -1.39
C LEU A 199 1.44 -1.41 -1.56
N ILE A 200 2.02 -0.50 -0.79
CA ILE A 200 3.45 -0.52 -0.50
C ILE A 200 3.64 -1.47 0.67
N SER A 201 4.58 -2.39 0.55
CA SER A 201 4.84 -3.39 1.60
C SER A 201 6.33 -3.64 1.79
N GLY A 202 6.68 -4.01 3.02
CA GLY A 202 8.04 -4.31 3.42
C GLY A 202 8.07 -5.25 4.60
N ASN A 203 8.45 -6.50 4.35
CA ASN A 203 8.69 -7.48 5.40
C ASN A 203 10.18 -7.80 5.48
N THR A 204 10.81 -7.33 6.56
CA THR A 204 12.25 -7.51 6.82
C THR A 204 12.67 -8.97 6.93
N HIS A 205 11.75 -9.85 7.34
CA HIS A 205 11.98 -11.29 7.47
C HIS A 205 12.09 -12.02 6.15
N ASP A 206 11.34 -11.59 5.13
CA ASP A 206 11.26 -12.28 3.85
C ASP A 206 12.21 -11.69 2.81
N GLY A 207 12.77 -10.50 3.07
CA GLY A 207 13.74 -9.84 2.20
C GLY A 207 13.15 -9.34 0.88
N ILE A 208 11.82 -9.24 0.77
CA ILE A 208 11.14 -8.73 -0.43
C ILE A 208 10.50 -7.40 -0.05
N TYR A 209 10.65 -6.39 -0.91
CA TYR A 209 10.07 -5.06 -0.71
C TYR A 209 9.49 -4.57 -2.04
N GLY A 210 8.28 -3.99 -2.01
CA GLY A 210 7.62 -3.69 -3.27
C GLY A 210 6.31 -2.90 -3.17
N LEU A 211 5.71 -2.78 -4.34
CA LEU A 211 4.47 -2.11 -4.64
C LEU A 211 3.56 -3.07 -5.42
N ASP A 212 2.38 -3.34 -4.89
CA ASP A 212 1.31 -4.03 -5.60
C ASP A 212 0.25 -3.01 -6.02
N ILE A 213 -0.18 -3.06 -7.29
CA ILE A 213 -1.15 -2.14 -7.90
C ILE A 213 -2.31 -2.95 -8.43
N PHE A 214 -3.52 -2.69 -7.93
CA PHE A 214 -4.73 -3.45 -8.25
C PHE A 214 -5.77 -2.58 -8.94
N GLY A 215 -6.47 -3.15 -9.91
CA GLY A 215 -7.60 -2.47 -10.55
C GLY A 215 -8.11 -3.19 -11.79
N GLU A 216 -8.99 -2.48 -12.49
CA GLU A 216 -9.59 -2.97 -13.73
C GLU A 216 -8.57 -3.18 -14.84
N THR A 217 -8.82 -4.19 -15.68
CA THR A 217 -7.86 -4.69 -16.68
C THR A 217 -7.33 -3.57 -17.59
N GLU A 218 -8.22 -2.78 -18.18
CA GLU A 218 -7.84 -1.72 -19.12
C GLU A 218 -6.96 -0.64 -18.46
N LYS A 219 -7.29 -0.24 -17.23
CA LYS A 219 -6.52 0.75 -16.48
C LYS A 219 -5.15 0.23 -16.10
N ILE A 220 -5.09 -1.02 -15.65
CA ILE A 220 -3.83 -1.66 -15.25
C ILE A 220 -2.92 -1.90 -16.46
N ASP A 221 -3.46 -2.26 -17.63
CA ASP A 221 -2.65 -2.40 -18.83
C ASP A 221 -2.01 -1.07 -19.26
N LEU A 222 -2.77 0.04 -19.24
CA LEU A 222 -2.24 1.38 -19.53
C LEU A 222 -1.16 1.81 -18.52
N ILE A 223 -1.39 1.56 -17.23
CA ILE A 223 -0.41 1.87 -16.18
C ILE A 223 0.87 1.06 -16.39
N TYR A 224 0.75 -0.23 -16.70
CA TYR A 224 1.90 -1.09 -16.94
C TYR A 224 2.74 -0.60 -18.11
N GLU A 225 2.11 -0.27 -19.24
CA GLU A 225 2.79 0.26 -20.41
C GLU A 225 3.55 1.54 -20.08
N LYS A 226 2.91 2.45 -19.33
CA LYS A 226 3.54 3.70 -18.90
C LYS A 226 4.72 3.46 -17.96
N ILE A 227 4.60 2.55 -16.99
CA ILE A 227 5.70 2.17 -16.09
C ILE A 227 6.89 1.65 -16.91
N MET A 228 6.65 0.78 -17.88
CA MET A 228 7.69 0.20 -18.73
C MET A 228 8.37 1.24 -19.62
N GLN A 229 7.61 2.21 -20.15
CA GLN A 229 8.14 3.34 -20.92
C GLN A 229 9.01 4.27 -20.07
N ASP A 230 8.53 4.64 -18.88
CA ASP A 230 9.22 5.54 -17.96
C ASP A 230 10.42 4.88 -17.27
N ASN A 231 10.45 3.54 -17.19
CA ASN A 231 11.43 2.76 -16.43
C ASN A 231 11.97 1.55 -17.23
N PRO A 232 12.69 1.76 -18.33
CA PRO A 232 13.14 0.69 -19.23
C PRO A 232 14.18 -0.27 -18.60
N LYS A 233 14.68 0.05 -17.39
CA LYS A 233 15.64 -0.78 -16.64
C LYS A 233 14.96 -1.82 -15.73
N LEU A 234 13.63 -1.85 -15.67
CA LEU A 234 12.90 -2.86 -14.89
C LEU A 234 13.08 -4.25 -15.50
N ASN A 235 13.34 -5.24 -14.64
CA ASN A 235 13.44 -6.63 -15.06
C ASN A 235 12.05 -7.25 -15.17
N ILE A 236 11.64 -7.61 -16.37
CA ILE A 236 10.33 -8.25 -16.62
C ILE A 236 10.40 -9.70 -16.16
N VAL A 237 9.45 -10.11 -15.33
CA VAL A 237 9.39 -11.48 -14.82
C VAL A 237 8.15 -12.19 -15.34
N ASN A 238 8.32 -13.44 -15.80
CA ASN A 238 7.20 -14.29 -16.19
C ASN A 238 6.71 -15.12 -15.00
N LEU A 239 5.38 -15.24 -14.83
CA LEU A 239 4.75 -16.08 -13.80
C LEU A 239 5.29 -17.51 -13.84
N SER A 240 5.50 -18.11 -15.01
CA SER A 240 6.00 -19.50 -15.10
C SER A 240 7.39 -19.70 -14.48
N GLU A 241 8.13 -18.63 -14.22
CA GLU A 241 9.49 -18.66 -13.68
C GLU A 241 9.53 -18.50 -12.15
N LEU A 242 8.40 -18.19 -11.53
CA LEU A 242 8.28 -17.78 -10.14
C LEU A 242 7.66 -18.89 -9.28
N THR A 243 8.46 -19.88 -8.87
CA THR A 243 8.06 -20.77 -7.77
C THR A 243 8.53 -20.18 -6.45
N LEU A 244 7.81 -20.43 -5.34
CA LEU A 244 8.25 -20.04 -3.99
C LEU A 244 9.72 -20.44 -3.74
N GLU A 245 10.14 -21.63 -4.18
CA GLU A 245 11.53 -22.09 -4.08
C GLU A 245 12.52 -21.24 -4.90
N LYS A 246 12.15 -20.79 -6.12
CA LYS A 246 12.98 -19.89 -6.93
C LYS A 246 12.99 -18.45 -6.39
N ILE A 247 11.90 -18.03 -5.76
CA ILE A 247 11.76 -16.70 -5.17
C ILE A 247 12.50 -16.61 -3.84
N PHE A 248 12.48 -17.67 -3.01
CA PHE A 248 13.10 -17.70 -1.70
C PHE A 248 14.49 -18.36 -1.66
N SER A 249 14.98 -18.93 -2.76
CA SER A 249 16.41 -19.27 -2.90
C SER A 249 17.24 -17.99 -2.95
N ILE A 250 17.67 -17.51 -1.79
CA ILE A 250 18.72 -16.51 -1.68
C ILE A 250 20.02 -17.23 -2.01
N PRO A 251 20.82 -16.78 -3.01
CA PRO A 251 22.16 -17.30 -3.19
C PRO A 251 22.93 -17.13 -1.87
N LYS A 252 23.47 -18.23 -1.34
CA LYS A 252 24.36 -18.19 -0.18
C LYS A 252 25.59 -17.33 -0.46
#